data_AF-A0A0G3HFF0-F1
#
_entry.id   AF-A0A0G3HFF0-F1
#
_cell.length_a   1.000
_cell.length_b   1.000
_cell.length_c   1.000
_cell.angle_alpha   90.00
_cell.angle_beta   90.00
_cell.angle_gamma   90.00
#
_symmetry.space_group_name_H-M   'P 1'
#
loop_
_entity.id
_entity.type
_entity.pdbx_description
1 polymer ?
#
loop_
_entity_poly.entity_id
_entity_poly.type
_entity_poly.pdbx_seq_one_letter_code
_entity_poly.pdbx_strand_id
1 'polypeptide(L)'
;MKDKARLLSMEEPVRFIFSHSALREGWDNPNVFQICTLRDMSTDTERRQTIGRGLRLPVNQAGERIKDAGTAQLTVVANESYAAFAAALQDEYKRAGVAIGYVRRTEFAALPVVDEVTGKEMRLGTKRSGEIWESLLNQGYINAAGEVMGTWVPDQLGFTVNLPDEFAGYEEDVIRIVDGCKIETIVKHKRKRIKRKLNKQVYATPEFEAFWEAITARTTYRVAFDRDDLIARCVASIQQAPKIDPIRIQVTRTGLEITRGGPKGRELGSRSAVLTDSYPLPDIISQLQESTSLTRKTIIDILIGSGRIGDFLANPNDFISMVTERIEAELAYTLIEGIQYEPIGGSIYELRELQADGLEEKDRFIDQLYKVTNKEKTDFDYVVLDSAVERQFAQLLDSREDIKLFMKLPDKFRVPTPVGDYNPDWAIIKVEDGVEHLYLVRETKSSQDPHKRRPSENAKIKAAEKHFAAIGLDYKVSAPSQWEV
;
A
#
# COMPACT_ATOMS: atom_id res chain seq x y z
N MET A 1 29.19 -15.78 16.88
CA MET A 1 29.38 -16.33 15.52
C MET A 1 30.28 -15.35 14.75
N LYS A 2 31.49 -15.77 14.37
CA LYS A 2 32.39 -14.98 13.51
C LYS A 2 31.91 -15.13 12.06
N ASP A 3 31.97 -14.06 11.26
CA ASP A 3 31.64 -14.03 9.81
C ASP A 3 30.16 -14.26 9.41
N LYS A 4 29.22 -13.52 10.02
CA LYS A 4 27.80 -13.56 9.65
C LYS A 4 27.52 -13.19 8.18
N ALA A 5 28.30 -12.26 7.62
CA ALA A 5 28.17 -11.85 6.22
C ALA A 5 28.48 -12.99 5.25
N ARG A 6 29.33 -13.95 5.65
CA ARG A 6 29.69 -15.11 4.84
C ARG A 6 28.47 -16.00 4.57
N LEU A 7 27.58 -16.16 5.54
CA LEU A 7 26.35 -16.93 5.41
C LEU A 7 25.29 -16.27 4.49
N LEU A 8 25.46 -14.99 4.15
CA LEU A 8 24.62 -14.28 3.20
C LEU A 8 25.16 -14.36 1.76
N SER A 9 26.44 -14.73 1.60
CA SER A 9 27.07 -14.88 0.29
C SER A 9 26.53 -16.10 -0.45
N MET A 10 26.30 -15.94 -1.76
CA MET A 10 25.97 -17.07 -2.64
C MET A 10 27.12 -18.06 -2.78
N GLU A 11 28.36 -17.64 -2.56
CA GLU A 11 29.56 -18.49 -2.67
C GLU A 11 29.71 -19.47 -1.50
N GLU A 12 29.16 -19.14 -0.34
CA GLU A 12 29.16 -20.05 0.81
C GLU A 12 28.15 -21.17 0.55
N PRO A 13 28.53 -22.46 0.51
CA PRO A 13 27.58 -23.56 0.28
C PRO A 13 26.72 -23.90 1.50
N VAL A 14 27.06 -23.44 2.71
CA VAL A 14 26.30 -23.75 3.93
C VAL A 14 24.88 -23.16 3.87
N ARG A 15 23.87 -24.04 3.90
CA ARG A 15 22.43 -23.67 3.91
C ARG A 15 21.64 -24.29 5.07
N PHE A 16 22.21 -25.27 5.77
CA PHE A 16 21.60 -25.95 6.90
C PHE A 16 22.43 -25.71 8.16
N ILE A 17 21.79 -25.28 9.23
CA ILE A 17 22.44 -24.94 10.50
C ILE A 17 21.72 -25.69 11.62
N PHE A 18 22.47 -26.52 12.34
CA PHE A 18 21.98 -27.25 13.50
C PHE A 18 22.42 -26.53 14.78
N SER A 19 21.46 -26.12 15.62
CA SER A 19 21.72 -25.45 16.89
C SER A 19 21.20 -26.29 18.06
N HIS A 20 22.07 -26.59 19.03
CA HIS A 20 21.75 -27.48 20.16
C HIS A 20 20.99 -26.78 21.31
N SER A 21 21.14 -25.46 21.43
CA SER A 21 20.33 -24.62 22.32
C SER A 21 19.59 -23.58 21.47
N ALA A 22 18.36 -23.21 21.85
CA ALA A 22 17.61 -22.14 21.20
C ALA A 22 18.55 -20.94 21.06
N LEU A 23 18.88 -20.62 19.82
CA LEU A 23 19.65 -19.48 19.35
C LEU A 23 19.98 -18.46 20.47
N ARG A 24 21.03 -18.69 21.28
CA ARG A 24 21.43 -17.72 22.31
C ARG A 24 21.94 -16.44 21.64
N GLU A 25 21.91 -15.34 22.40
CA GLU A 25 22.33 -13.99 21.97
C GLU A 25 23.52 -14.02 21.01
N GLY A 26 23.34 -13.45 19.82
CA GLY A 26 24.36 -13.42 18.76
C GLY A 26 23.92 -13.94 17.39
N TRP A 27 22.78 -14.63 17.28
CA TRP A 27 22.21 -15.04 15.99
C TRP A 27 21.31 -13.95 15.40
N ASP A 28 21.82 -13.27 14.37
CA ASP A 28 21.13 -12.20 13.65
C ASP A 28 21.39 -12.37 12.15
N ASN A 29 20.64 -13.29 11.54
CA ASN A 29 20.64 -13.49 10.09
C ASN A 29 19.22 -13.22 9.57
N PRO A 30 19.01 -12.23 8.68
CA PRO A 30 17.70 -11.93 8.12
C PRO A 30 17.22 -13.00 7.10
N ASN A 31 18.12 -13.81 6.55
CA ASN A 31 17.82 -14.79 5.49
C ASN A 31 17.52 -16.18 6.06
N VAL A 32 16.69 -16.24 7.10
CA VAL A 32 16.26 -17.48 7.75
C VAL A 32 14.84 -17.79 7.30
N PHE A 33 14.70 -18.70 6.35
CA PHE A 33 13.40 -19.04 5.76
C PHE A 33 12.74 -20.25 6.40
N GLN A 34 13.48 -21.07 7.15
CA GLN A 34 12.97 -22.30 7.75
C GLN A 34 13.51 -22.48 9.18
N ILE A 35 12.61 -22.78 10.11
CA ILE A 35 12.94 -23.18 11.47
C ILE A 35 12.30 -24.54 11.72
N CYS A 36 13.11 -25.52 12.07
CA CYS A 36 12.65 -26.85 12.45
C CYS A 36 12.97 -27.09 13.93
N THR A 37 11.93 -27.28 14.74
CA THR A 37 12.09 -27.59 16.16
C THR A 37 12.00 -29.11 16.34
N LEU A 38 13.15 -29.76 16.56
CA LEU A 38 13.25 -31.20 16.78
C LEU A 38 12.94 -31.64 18.23
N ARG A 39 12.66 -30.67 19.12
CA ARG A 39 12.38 -30.87 20.54
C ARG A 39 11.07 -30.18 20.91
N ASP A 40 10.39 -30.69 21.93
CA ASP A 40 9.24 -30.00 22.50
C ASP A 40 9.69 -28.70 23.16
N MET A 41 9.13 -27.59 22.69
CA MET A 41 9.45 -26.25 23.19
C MET A 41 8.72 -26.08 24.53
N SER A 42 9.47 -26.23 25.62
CA SER A 42 8.90 -26.33 26.97
C SER A 42 8.42 -24.99 27.57
N THR A 43 8.80 -23.85 26.99
CA THR A 43 8.37 -22.53 27.47
C THR A 43 8.01 -21.57 26.33
N ASP A 44 6.96 -20.78 26.55
CA ASP A 44 6.46 -19.74 25.62
C ASP A 44 7.58 -18.75 25.23
N THR A 45 8.37 -18.28 26.21
CA THR A 45 9.48 -17.35 25.99
C THR A 45 10.54 -17.87 25.00
N GLU A 46 10.88 -19.16 25.06
CA GLU A 46 11.84 -19.77 24.11
C GLU A 46 11.24 -19.86 22.69
N ARG A 47 9.93 -20.09 22.58
CA ARG A 47 9.19 -20.13 21.30
C ARG A 47 9.25 -18.79 20.59
N ARG A 48 8.90 -17.70 21.30
CA ARG A 48 8.95 -16.34 20.76
C ARG A 48 10.34 -15.91 20.31
N GLN A 49 11.37 -16.18 21.11
CA GLN A 49 12.74 -15.82 20.74
C GLN A 49 13.25 -16.59 19.52
N THR A 50 12.81 -17.84 19.35
CA THR A 50 13.22 -18.66 18.21
C THR A 50 12.54 -18.19 16.93
N ILE A 51 11.22 -17.99 16.96
CA ILE A 51 10.43 -17.54 15.79
C ILE A 51 10.78 -16.09 15.41
N GLY A 52 10.89 -15.19 16.40
CA GLY A 52 11.18 -13.78 16.18
C GLY A 52 12.50 -13.51 15.44
N ARG A 53 13.45 -14.46 15.48
CA ARG A 53 14.70 -14.38 14.72
C ARG A 53 14.52 -14.64 13.22
N GLY A 54 13.50 -15.40 12.84
CA GLY A 54 13.15 -15.69 11.44
C GLY A 54 12.11 -14.75 10.82
N LEU A 55 11.49 -13.87 11.62
CA LEU A 55 10.48 -12.90 11.13
C LEU A 55 11.09 -11.60 10.56
N ARG A 56 12.42 -11.56 10.35
CA ARG A 56 13.10 -10.40 9.79
C ARG A 56 12.96 -10.40 8.27
N LEU A 57 12.84 -9.21 7.67
CA LEU A 57 12.83 -9.09 6.21
C LEU A 57 14.19 -9.55 5.64
N PRO A 58 14.18 -10.51 4.70
CA PRO A 58 15.40 -11.01 4.07
C PRO A 58 16.05 -9.93 3.19
N VAL A 59 17.35 -10.08 2.93
CA VAL A 59 18.13 -9.17 2.09
C VAL A 59 18.61 -9.85 0.81
N ASN A 60 18.63 -9.11 -0.29
CA ASN A 60 19.22 -9.53 -1.57
C ASN A 60 20.76 -9.39 -1.54
N GLN A 61 21.44 -9.74 -2.65
CA GLN A 61 22.90 -9.63 -2.74
C GLN A 61 23.42 -8.18 -2.74
N ALA A 62 22.57 -7.20 -3.05
CA ALA A 62 22.86 -5.78 -2.90
C ALA A 62 22.65 -5.26 -1.46
N GLY A 63 22.20 -6.11 -0.53
CA GLY A 63 21.91 -5.76 0.86
C GLY A 63 20.55 -5.10 1.08
N GLU A 64 19.71 -5.01 0.04
CA GLU A 64 18.38 -4.39 0.11
C GLU A 64 17.36 -5.37 0.67
N ARG A 65 16.42 -4.86 1.49
CA ARG A 65 15.37 -5.67 2.11
C ARG A 65 14.29 -6.02 1.09
N ILE A 66 14.01 -7.31 0.95
CA ILE A 66 12.95 -7.84 0.09
C ILE A 66 11.63 -7.83 0.87
N LYS A 67 10.62 -7.13 0.32
CA LYS A 67 9.27 -7.02 0.90
C LYS A 67 8.25 -7.95 0.24
N ASP A 68 8.61 -8.60 -0.87
CA ASP A 68 7.76 -9.55 -1.59
C ASP A 68 7.30 -10.67 -0.65
N ALA A 69 5.97 -10.80 -0.47
CA ALA A 69 5.38 -11.77 0.45
C ALA A 69 5.58 -13.23 -0.01
N GLY A 70 5.78 -13.46 -1.33
CA GLY A 70 6.12 -14.79 -1.86
C GLY A 70 7.51 -15.27 -1.40
N THR A 71 8.43 -14.33 -1.18
CA THR A 71 9.81 -14.59 -0.76
C THR A 71 9.98 -14.45 0.75
N ALA A 72 9.44 -13.41 1.36
CA ALA A 72 9.62 -13.05 2.78
C ALA A 72 8.67 -13.85 3.71
N GLN A 73 8.73 -15.18 3.66
CA GLN A 73 7.95 -16.05 4.54
C GLN A 73 8.83 -17.04 5.32
N LEU A 74 8.55 -17.14 6.62
CA LEU A 74 9.17 -18.11 7.53
C LEU A 74 8.34 -19.40 7.60
N THR A 75 8.94 -20.53 7.27
CA THR A 75 8.34 -21.86 7.50
C THR A 75 8.75 -22.39 8.86
N VAL A 76 7.78 -22.65 9.74
CA VAL A 76 8.02 -23.30 11.03
C VAL A 76 7.56 -24.75 10.96
N VAL A 77 8.46 -25.68 11.26
CA VAL A 77 8.18 -27.12 11.38
C VAL A 77 8.22 -27.47 12.86
N ALA A 78 7.05 -27.73 13.43
CA ALA A 78 6.87 -28.07 14.84
C ALA A 78 6.36 -29.51 14.99
N ASN A 79 6.61 -30.12 16.17
CA ASN A 79 6.13 -31.46 16.54
C ASN A 79 4.65 -31.47 17.02
N GLU A 80 3.98 -30.32 16.99
CA GLU A 80 2.58 -30.15 17.38
C GLU A 80 1.67 -29.92 16.16
N SER A 81 0.37 -30.18 16.30
CA SER A 81 -0.59 -29.92 15.22
C SER A 81 -0.67 -28.42 14.93
N TYR A 82 -0.93 -28.05 13.68
CA TYR A 82 -1.10 -26.64 13.28
C TYR A 82 -2.10 -25.88 14.16
N ALA A 83 -3.23 -26.52 14.49
CA ALA A 83 -4.27 -25.93 15.32
C ALA A 83 -3.76 -25.67 16.75
N ALA A 84 -3.01 -26.60 17.34
CA ALA A 84 -2.39 -26.42 18.66
C ALA A 84 -1.32 -25.33 18.64
N PHE A 85 -0.47 -25.31 17.61
CA PHE A 85 0.56 -24.28 17.42
C PHE A 85 -0.04 -22.88 17.28
N ALA A 86 -1.04 -22.73 16.41
CA ALA A 86 -1.70 -21.44 16.16
C ALA A 86 -2.44 -20.94 17.41
N ALA A 87 -3.17 -21.82 18.12
CA ALA A 87 -3.86 -21.47 19.35
C ALA A 87 -2.90 -21.08 20.49
N ALA A 88 -1.81 -21.83 20.67
CA ALA A 88 -0.80 -21.51 21.67
C ALA A 88 -0.10 -20.17 21.38
N LEU A 89 0.27 -19.94 20.11
CA LEU A 89 0.85 -18.68 19.66
C LEU A 89 -0.13 -17.51 19.85
N GLN A 90 -1.42 -17.74 19.60
CA GLN A 90 -2.49 -16.76 19.80
C GLN A 90 -2.65 -16.39 21.27
N ASP A 91 -2.71 -17.37 22.18
CA ASP A 91 -2.81 -17.14 23.63
C ASP A 91 -1.57 -16.42 24.17
N GLU A 92 -0.40 -16.71 23.61
CA GLU A 92 0.88 -16.09 23.96
C GLU A 92 0.92 -14.60 23.54
N TYR A 93 0.48 -14.29 22.32
CA TYR A 93 0.34 -12.92 21.83
C TYR A 93 -0.69 -12.13 22.66
N LYS A 94 -1.84 -12.73 22.99
CA LYS A 94 -2.84 -12.15 23.92
C LYS A 94 -2.21 -11.76 25.26
N ARG A 95 -1.44 -12.66 25.89
CA ARG A 95 -0.78 -12.41 27.20
C ARG A 95 0.28 -11.30 27.14
N ALA A 96 0.93 -11.10 26.00
CA ALA A 96 1.94 -10.06 25.80
C ALA A 96 1.35 -8.67 25.47
N GLY A 97 0.02 -8.51 25.51
CA GLY A 97 -0.65 -7.26 25.08
C GLY A 97 -0.62 -7.03 23.57
N VAL A 98 -0.22 -8.05 22.80
CA VAL A 98 -0.20 -8.04 21.34
C VAL A 98 -1.40 -8.84 20.88
N ALA A 99 -2.56 -8.22 20.82
CA ALA A 99 -3.77 -8.83 20.28
C ALA A 99 -3.57 -9.07 18.75
N ILE A 100 -3.31 -10.31 18.33
CA ILE A 100 -3.33 -10.81 16.93
C ILE A 100 -4.63 -11.60 16.69
N GLY A 101 -5.40 -11.27 15.65
CA GLY A 101 -6.71 -11.90 15.41
C GLY A 101 -7.91 -11.03 15.82
N TYR A 102 -7.68 -9.82 16.34
CA TYR A 102 -8.73 -8.95 16.86
C TYR A 102 -8.52 -7.52 16.37
N VAL A 103 -9.62 -6.88 16.04
CA VAL A 103 -9.67 -5.45 15.74
C VAL A 103 -9.67 -4.71 17.07
N ARG A 104 -8.63 -3.92 17.36
CA ARG A 104 -8.60 -3.10 18.58
C ARG A 104 -9.43 -1.84 18.37
N ARG A 105 -9.94 -1.27 19.47
CA ARG A 105 -10.63 0.03 19.43
C ARG A 105 -9.77 1.17 18.88
N THR A 106 -8.44 1.01 18.89
CA THR A 106 -7.47 2.00 18.39
C THR A 106 -6.91 1.66 17.01
N GLU A 107 -7.32 0.55 16.39
CA GLU A 107 -6.70 0.07 15.15
C GLU A 107 -6.91 1.04 13.98
N PHE A 108 -8.02 1.76 13.99
CA PHE A 108 -8.37 2.78 12.99
C PHE A 108 -7.86 4.17 13.38
N ALA A 109 -7.27 4.35 14.57
CA ALA A 109 -6.88 5.67 15.07
C ALA A 109 -5.80 6.33 14.21
N ALA A 110 -5.02 5.52 13.50
CA ALA A 110 -4.01 5.98 12.57
C ALA A 110 -4.56 6.28 11.16
N LEU A 111 -5.84 6.05 10.88
CA LEU A 111 -6.41 6.41 9.58
C LEU A 111 -6.27 7.92 9.34
N PRO A 112 -5.78 8.34 8.17
CA PRO A 112 -5.70 9.75 7.84
C PRO A 112 -7.12 10.27 7.66
N VAL A 113 -7.47 11.34 8.36
CA VAL A 113 -8.72 12.08 8.17
C VAL A 113 -8.38 13.43 7.58
N VAL A 114 -8.99 13.71 6.44
CA VAL A 114 -9.03 15.07 5.91
C VAL A 114 -10.15 15.78 6.65
N ASP A 115 -9.78 16.70 7.52
CA ASP A 115 -10.75 17.56 8.17
C ASP A 115 -11.37 18.48 7.12
N GLU A 116 -12.69 18.49 6.96
CA GLU A 116 -13.37 19.23 5.89
C GLU A 116 -13.23 20.75 6.02
N VAL A 117 -13.02 21.24 7.24
CA VAL A 117 -12.82 22.66 7.53
C VAL A 117 -11.36 23.05 7.31
N THR A 118 -10.45 22.09 7.47
CA THR A 118 -9.02 22.33 7.51
C THR A 118 -8.23 21.69 6.34
N GLY A 119 -8.83 20.82 5.56
CA GLY A 119 -8.16 20.03 4.53
C GLY A 119 -6.76 19.51 4.91
N LYS A 120 -6.49 19.33 6.22
CA LYS A 120 -5.21 18.90 6.78
C LYS A 120 -5.36 17.43 7.11
N GLU A 121 -4.41 16.60 6.69
CA GLU A 121 -4.41 15.19 7.07
C GLU A 121 -4.10 15.05 8.56
N MET A 122 -5.15 14.92 9.37
CA MET A 122 -5.03 14.54 10.78
C MET A 122 -5.18 13.03 10.92
N ARG A 123 -4.84 12.47 12.09
CA ARG A 123 -5.15 11.07 12.39
C ARG A 123 -6.57 11.00 12.95
N LEU A 124 -7.34 9.99 12.55
CA LEU A 124 -8.73 9.75 12.97
C LEU A 124 -8.88 9.78 14.49
N GLY A 125 -7.85 9.33 15.21
CA GLY A 125 -7.77 9.42 16.65
C GLY A 125 -8.55 8.30 17.35
N THR A 126 -8.26 8.10 18.63
CA THR A 126 -8.76 6.95 19.39
C THR A 126 -10.27 6.97 19.61
N LYS A 127 -10.88 8.16 19.67
CA LYS A 127 -12.33 8.31 19.88
C LYS A 127 -13.13 7.84 18.66
N ARG A 128 -12.87 8.43 17.48
CA ARG A 128 -13.51 8.06 16.21
C ARG A 128 -13.17 6.62 15.78
N SER A 129 -11.96 6.16 16.10
CA SER A 129 -11.60 4.75 15.91
C SER A 129 -12.49 3.82 16.73
N GLY A 130 -12.88 4.26 17.93
CA GLY A 130 -13.85 3.56 18.76
C GLY A 130 -15.27 3.55 18.18
N GLU A 131 -15.68 4.61 17.47
CA GLU A 131 -16.99 4.70 16.81
C GLU A 131 -17.08 3.75 15.60
N ILE A 132 -16.02 3.66 14.78
CA ILE A 132 -15.91 2.64 13.73
C ILE A 132 -15.97 1.24 14.34
N TRP A 133 -15.24 1.00 15.43
CA TRP A 133 -15.23 -0.29 16.13
C TRP A 133 -16.63 -0.66 16.66
N GLU A 134 -17.37 0.29 17.22
CA GLU A 134 -18.74 0.08 17.69
C GLU A 134 -19.72 -0.19 16.53
N SER A 135 -19.55 0.46 15.38
CA SER A 135 -20.32 0.16 14.16
C SER A 135 -20.13 -1.28 13.72
N LEU A 136 -18.88 -1.75 13.66
CA LEU A 136 -18.55 -3.13 13.31
C LEU A 136 -19.15 -4.14 14.30
N LEU A 137 -19.16 -3.80 15.59
CA LEU A 137 -19.79 -4.62 16.64
C LEU A 137 -21.31 -4.69 16.47
N ASN A 138 -21.96 -3.55 16.24
CA ASN A 138 -23.42 -3.46 16.11
C ASN A 138 -23.96 -4.21 14.88
N GLN A 139 -23.17 -4.22 13.80
CA GLN A 139 -23.48 -4.99 12.58
C GLN A 139 -23.12 -6.48 12.71
N GLY A 140 -22.50 -6.87 13.83
CA GLY A 140 -22.13 -8.24 14.12
C GLY A 140 -20.92 -8.75 13.33
N TYR A 141 -20.13 -7.86 12.72
CA TYR A 141 -18.89 -8.19 12.00
C TYR A 141 -17.75 -8.54 12.94
N ILE A 142 -17.76 -7.98 14.15
CA ILE A 142 -16.87 -8.35 15.23
C ILE A 142 -17.67 -8.66 16.50
N ASN A 143 -17.12 -9.47 17.40
CA ASN A 143 -17.71 -9.69 18.73
C ASN A 143 -17.20 -8.68 19.77
N ALA A 144 -17.70 -8.75 21.00
CA ALA A 144 -17.31 -7.85 22.09
C ALA A 144 -15.82 -7.93 22.47
N ALA A 145 -15.12 -9.00 22.09
CA ALA A 145 -13.67 -9.15 22.25
C ALA A 145 -12.87 -8.59 21.06
N GLY A 146 -13.54 -8.15 19.99
CA GLY A 146 -12.93 -7.66 18.75
C GLY A 146 -12.57 -8.76 17.75
N GLU A 147 -13.01 -10.00 17.97
CA GLU A 147 -12.78 -11.11 17.03
C GLU A 147 -13.67 -10.97 15.81
N VAL A 148 -13.11 -11.16 14.62
CA VAL A 148 -13.84 -11.09 13.35
C VAL A 148 -14.79 -12.29 13.22
N MET A 149 -16.07 -12.01 13.01
CA MET A 149 -17.15 -12.98 12.92
C MET A 149 -17.34 -13.45 11.47
N GLY A 150 -17.97 -14.63 11.27
CA GLY A 150 -18.22 -15.19 9.94
C GLY A 150 -19.18 -14.38 9.05
N THR A 151 -19.84 -13.36 9.60
CA THR A 151 -20.63 -12.35 8.88
C THR A 151 -19.76 -11.36 8.10
N TRP A 152 -18.46 -11.28 8.42
CA TRP A 152 -17.50 -10.45 7.72
C TRP A 152 -17.00 -11.16 6.45
N VAL A 153 -17.60 -10.81 5.32
CA VAL A 153 -17.39 -11.45 4.01
C VAL A 153 -17.03 -10.41 2.93
N PRO A 154 -15.89 -9.71 3.06
CA PRO A 154 -15.48 -8.65 2.13
C PRO A 154 -15.26 -9.15 0.69
N ASP A 155 -15.05 -10.45 0.51
CA ASP A 155 -14.88 -11.07 -0.80
C ASP A 155 -16.22 -11.32 -1.55
N GLN A 156 -17.37 -11.10 -0.91
CA GLN A 156 -18.69 -11.28 -1.53
C GLN A 156 -19.19 -10.01 -2.23
N LEU A 157 -19.78 -10.18 -3.41
CA LEU A 157 -20.34 -9.09 -4.21
C LEU A 157 -21.48 -8.39 -3.45
N GLY A 158 -21.42 -7.06 -3.33
CA GLY A 158 -22.41 -6.28 -2.59
C GLY A 158 -22.17 -6.24 -1.07
N PHE A 159 -21.04 -6.76 -0.58
CA PHE A 159 -20.62 -6.54 0.79
C PHE A 159 -20.30 -5.06 1.00
N THR A 160 -20.94 -4.47 2.01
CA THR A 160 -20.73 -3.10 2.45
C THR A 160 -20.65 -3.11 3.96
N VAL A 161 -19.69 -2.38 4.50
CA VAL A 161 -19.53 -2.17 5.94
C VAL A 161 -20.59 -1.18 6.45
N ASN A 162 -21.30 -0.47 5.56
CA ASN A 162 -22.34 0.50 5.90
C ASN A 162 -21.92 1.39 7.10
N LEU A 163 -20.72 1.96 6.99
CA LEU A 163 -20.21 2.85 8.02
C LEU A 163 -21.13 4.08 8.15
N PRO A 164 -21.19 4.74 9.32
CA PRO A 164 -21.87 6.01 9.46
C PRO A 164 -21.39 7.01 8.40
N ASP A 165 -22.27 7.93 7.96
CA ASP A 165 -21.98 8.86 6.86
C ASP A 165 -20.64 9.61 7.03
N GLU A 166 -20.30 9.95 8.27
CA GLU A 166 -19.02 10.61 8.65
C GLU A 166 -17.77 9.77 8.33
N PHE A 167 -17.92 8.46 8.14
CA PHE A 167 -16.84 7.50 7.88
C PHE A 167 -16.99 6.73 6.56
N ALA A 168 -17.97 7.08 5.72
CA ALA A 168 -18.22 6.40 4.44
C ALA A 168 -16.98 6.39 3.51
N GLY A 169 -16.10 7.38 3.64
CA GLY A 169 -14.83 7.45 2.89
C GLY A 169 -13.75 6.46 3.34
N TYR A 170 -13.87 5.86 4.53
CA TYR A 170 -12.85 4.97 5.12
C TYR A 170 -13.18 3.48 5.00
N GLU A 171 -14.25 3.14 4.30
CA GLU A 171 -14.75 1.77 4.22
C GLU A 171 -13.67 0.76 3.78
N GLU A 172 -12.89 1.10 2.75
CA GLU A 172 -11.78 0.25 2.30
C GLU A 172 -10.65 0.10 3.29
N ASP A 173 -10.29 1.21 3.92
CA ASP A 173 -9.23 1.27 4.90
C ASP A 173 -9.60 0.43 6.12
N VAL A 174 -10.88 0.46 6.51
CA VAL A 174 -11.45 -0.41 7.53
C VAL A 174 -11.38 -1.86 7.06
N ILE A 175 -11.81 -2.18 5.83
CA ILE A 175 -11.77 -3.56 5.31
C ILE A 175 -10.34 -4.11 5.34
N ARG A 176 -9.38 -3.35 4.82
CA ARG A 176 -7.96 -3.69 4.77
C ARG A 176 -7.37 -3.92 6.16
N ILE A 177 -7.70 -3.05 7.12
CA ILE A 177 -7.24 -3.18 8.50
C ILE A 177 -7.83 -4.44 9.14
N VAL A 178 -9.13 -4.67 9.01
CA VAL A 178 -9.82 -5.83 9.60
C VAL A 178 -9.32 -7.15 8.98
N ASP A 179 -9.11 -7.21 7.66
CA ASP A 179 -8.53 -8.38 6.99
C ASP A 179 -7.06 -8.61 7.36
N GLY A 180 -6.30 -7.54 7.57
CA GLY A 180 -4.94 -7.60 8.11
C GLY A 180 -4.90 -8.14 9.54
N CYS A 181 -5.98 -7.95 10.31
CA CYS A 181 -6.11 -8.50 11.65
C CYS A 181 -6.46 -10.00 11.66
N LYS A 182 -6.96 -10.60 10.56
CA LYS A 182 -7.34 -12.02 10.52
C LYS A 182 -6.13 -12.93 10.76
N ILE A 183 -6.31 -13.93 11.63
CA ILE A 183 -5.24 -14.88 11.98
C ILE A 183 -4.81 -15.75 10.81
N GLU A 184 -5.75 -16.05 9.90
CA GLU A 184 -5.56 -16.83 8.67
C GLU A 184 -4.66 -16.13 7.65
N THR A 185 -4.50 -14.81 7.78
CA THR A 185 -3.57 -13.99 6.98
C THR A 185 -2.13 -14.14 7.48
N ILE A 186 -1.94 -14.34 8.78
CA ILE A 186 -0.63 -14.34 9.46
C ILE A 186 -0.06 -15.76 9.61
N VAL A 187 -0.92 -16.72 9.95
CA VAL A 187 -0.54 -18.13 10.07
C VAL A 187 -1.29 -18.88 8.97
N LYS A 188 -0.53 -19.47 8.04
CA LYS A 188 -1.04 -20.25 6.91
C LYS A 188 -0.41 -21.64 6.96
N HIS A 189 -1.18 -22.69 6.69
CA HIS A 189 -0.61 -24.02 6.45
C HIS A 189 0.48 -23.97 5.38
N LYS A 190 1.50 -24.84 5.46
CA LYS A 190 2.53 -24.99 4.43
C LYS A 190 1.86 -25.39 3.11
N ARG A 191 1.77 -24.43 2.19
CA ARG A 191 1.09 -24.58 0.90
C ARG A 191 2.06 -25.10 -0.15
N LYS A 192 1.52 -25.83 -1.12
CA LYS A 192 2.28 -26.19 -2.32
C LYS A 192 2.58 -24.92 -3.08
N ARG A 193 3.86 -24.71 -3.38
CA ARG A 193 4.25 -23.69 -4.35
C ARG A 193 4.11 -24.28 -5.74
N ILE A 194 3.72 -23.44 -6.70
CA ILE A 194 3.58 -23.83 -8.08
C ILE A 194 4.51 -22.95 -8.89
N LYS A 195 5.35 -23.59 -9.71
CA LYS A 195 6.13 -22.91 -10.73
C LYS A 195 5.20 -22.63 -11.92
N ARG A 196 4.99 -21.35 -12.23
CA ARG A 196 4.24 -20.92 -13.41
C ARG A 196 5.00 -21.34 -14.66
N LYS A 197 4.29 -21.74 -15.70
CA LYS A 197 4.86 -22.07 -17.00
C LYS A 197 4.45 -20.99 -18.00
N LEU A 198 5.47 -20.33 -18.54
CA LEU A 198 5.32 -19.36 -19.62
C LEU A 198 4.71 -20.02 -20.86
N ASN A 199 3.69 -19.40 -21.42
CA ASN A 199 3.03 -19.86 -22.63
C ASN A 199 3.80 -19.39 -23.87
N LYS A 200 4.80 -20.18 -24.27
CA LYS A 200 5.64 -19.89 -25.43
C LYS A 200 4.90 -19.71 -26.75
N GLN A 201 3.67 -20.22 -26.87
CA GLN A 201 2.87 -20.07 -28.09
C GLN A 201 2.39 -18.64 -28.26
N VAL A 202 1.94 -18.00 -27.17
CA VAL A 202 1.47 -16.60 -27.18
C VAL A 202 2.61 -15.64 -27.52
N TYR A 203 3.80 -15.84 -26.94
CA TYR A 203 4.98 -15.04 -27.28
C TYR A 203 5.50 -15.20 -28.71
N ALA A 204 5.06 -16.24 -29.42
CA ALA A 204 5.45 -16.51 -30.80
C ALA A 204 4.44 -15.97 -31.82
N THR A 205 3.31 -15.42 -31.38
CA THR A 205 2.30 -14.87 -32.28
C THR A 205 2.64 -13.44 -32.68
N PRO A 206 2.60 -13.08 -33.97
CA PRO A 206 2.82 -11.70 -34.43
C PRO A 206 1.88 -10.69 -33.76
N GLU A 207 0.68 -11.14 -33.40
CA GLU A 207 -0.33 -10.33 -32.72
C GLU A 207 0.14 -9.93 -31.32
N PHE A 208 0.81 -10.82 -30.58
CA PHE A 208 1.35 -10.49 -29.25
C PHE A 208 2.55 -9.54 -29.34
N GLU A 209 3.40 -9.73 -30.35
CA GLU A 209 4.52 -8.83 -30.62
C GLU A 209 4.02 -7.42 -30.94
N ALA A 210 3.07 -7.28 -31.87
CA ALA A 210 2.47 -5.99 -32.21
C ALA A 210 1.75 -5.34 -31.02
N PHE A 211 1.05 -6.15 -30.21
CA PHE A 211 0.45 -5.70 -28.96
C PHE A 211 1.50 -5.14 -28.00
N TRP A 212 2.59 -5.88 -27.78
CA TRP A 212 3.62 -5.50 -26.83
C TRP A 212 4.40 -4.28 -27.29
N GLU A 213 4.72 -4.19 -28.59
CA GLU A 213 5.35 -3.00 -29.18
C GLU A 213 4.46 -1.77 -29.05
N ALA A 214 3.15 -1.92 -29.26
CA ALA A 214 2.21 -0.81 -29.09
C ALA A 214 2.21 -0.29 -27.66
N ILE A 215 2.05 -1.16 -26.65
CA ILE A 215 1.95 -0.72 -25.25
C ILE A 215 3.27 -0.21 -24.68
N THR A 216 4.39 -0.67 -25.23
CA THR A 216 5.74 -0.30 -24.76
C THR A 216 6.34 0.86 -25.54
N ALA A 217 5.60 1.47 -26.46
CA ALA A 217 6.07 2.61 -27.23
C ALA A 217 6.59 3.71 -26.29
N ARG A 218 7.87 4.06 -26.47
CA ARG A 218 8.50 5.04 -25.61
C ARG A 218 7.98 6.43 -25.93
N THR A 219 7.70 7.21 -24.90
CA THR A 219 7.35 8.63 -25.05
C THR A 219 8.28 9.49 -24.22
N THR A 220 8.51 10.71 -24.67
CA THR A 220 8.97 11.80 -23.83
C THR A 220 7.81 12.75 -23.54
N TYR A 221 7.96 13.62 -22.55
CA TYR A 221 6.97 14.64 -22.28
C TYR A 221 7.61 16.01 -22.14
N ARG A 222 6.84 17.03 -22.51
CA ARG A 222 7.13 18.43 -22.23
C ARG A 222 6.00 18.99 -21.38
N VAL A 223 6.35 19.78 -20.38
CA VAL A 223 5.37 20.48 -19.55
C VAL A 223 5.49 21.97 -19.82
N ALA A 224 4.39 22.60 -20.20
CA ALA A 224 4.27 24.05 -20.28
C ALA A 224 3.41 24.54 -19.12
N PHE A 225 3.95 25.42 -18.28
CA PHE A 225 3.20 26.03 -17.20
C PHE A 225 3.60 27.48 -17.01
N ASP A 226 2.67 28.28 -16.50
CA ASP A 226 2.91 29.66 -16.12
C ASP A 226 3.31 29.72 -14.63
N ARG A 227 4.46 30.31 -14.36
CA ARG A 227 4.98 30.47 -13.00
C ARG A 227 4.07 31.36 -12.15
N ASP A 228 3.57 32.45 -12.72
CA ASP A 228 2.82 33.45 -11.97
C ASP A 228 1.40 32.93 -11.67
N ASP A 229 0.80 32.14 -12.58
CA ASP A 229 -0.44 31.40 -12.31
C ASP A 229 -0.26 30.37 -11.20
N LEU A 230 0.82 29.59 -11.22
CA LEU A 230 1.14 28.62 -10.16
C LEU A 230 1.27 29.31 -8.79
N ILE A 231 1.97 30.45 -8.74
CA ILE A 231 2.11 31.22 -7.50
C ILE A 231 0.72 31.68 -7.01
N ALA A 232 -0.11 32.24 -7.90
CA ALA A 232 -1.44 32.72 -7.56
C ALA A 232 -2.35 31.61 -6.99
N ARG A 233 -2.34 30.42 -7.61
CA ARG A 233 -3.09 29.25 -7.14
C ARG A 233 -2.59 28.75 -5.79
N CYS A 234 -1.28 28.58 -5.63
CA CYS A 234 -0.68 28.20 -4.35
C CYS A 234 -1.04 29.18 -3.23
N VAL A 235 -0.97 30.49 -3.50
CA VAL A 235 -1.34 31.54 -2.55
C VAL A 235 -2.81 31.42 -2.15
N ALA A 236 -3.71 31.28 -3.11
CA ALA A 236 -5.15 31.11 -2.83
C ALA A 236 -5.43 29.83 -2.01
N SER A 237 -4.79 28.73 -2.36
CA SER A 237 -4.91 27.43 -1.69
C SER A 237 -4.41 27.49 -0.23
N ILE A 238 -3.29 28.17 0.02
CA ILE A 238 -2.74 28.39 1.37
C ILE A 238 -3.59 29.37 2.18
N GLN A 239 -4.20 30.38 1.56
CA GLN A 239 -5.10 31.31 2.24
C GLN A 239 -6.41 30.65 2.69
N GLN A 240 -6.95 29.76 1.85
CA GLN A 240 -8.15 28.98 2.17
C GLN A 240 -7.86 27.82 3.12
N ALA A 241 -6.59 27.48 3.31
CA ALA A 241 -6.20 26.49 4.28
C ALA A 241 -6.64 26.93 5.71
N PRO A 242 -6.87 25.99 6.61
CA PRO A 242 -7.24 26.23 7.99
C PRO A 242 -6.22 26.99 8.78
N LYS A 243 -6.72 27.58 9.87
CA LYS A 243 -5.86 28.10 10.91
C LYS A 243 -5.03 26.99 11.56
N ILE A 244 -3.75 27.30 11.78
CA ILE A 244 -2.85 26.40 12.48
C ILE A 244 -2.93 26.69 13.97
N ASP A 245 -3.16 25.64 14.75
CA ASP A 245 -3.15 25.74 16.20
C ASP A 245 -1.71 25.92 16.73
N PRO A 246 -1.49 26.87 17.65
CA PRO A 246 -0.19 27.05 18.26
C PRO A 246 0.19 25.86 19.13
N ILE A 247 1.48 25.62 19.29
CA ILE A 247 1.98 24.53 20.14
C ILE A 247 1.50 24.75 21.58
N ARG A 248 0.77 23.78 22.13
CA ARG A 248 0.23 23.83 23.50
C ARG A 248 0.73 22.65 24.33
N ILE A 249 1.13 22.95 25.56
CA ILE A 249 1.35 21.94 26.60
C ILE A 249 0.02 21.77 27.33
N GLN A 250 -0.53 20.57 27.27
CA GLN A 250 -1.73 20.21 28.03
C GLN A 250 -1.35 19.27 29.17
N VAL A 251 -1.57 19.72 30.40
CA VAL A 251 -1.41 18.89 31.60
C VAL A 251 -2.79 18.45 32.05
N THR A 252 -3.12 17.18 31.81
CA THR A 252 -4.36 16.56 32.26
C THR A 252 -4.11 15.83 33.58
N ARG A 253 -4.81 16.22 34.64
CA ARG A 253 -4.76 15.52 35.93
C ARG A 253 -5.97 14.61 36.07
N THR A 254 -5.74 13.31 36.02
CA THR A 254 -6.79 12.30 36.20
C THR A 254 -6.77 11.77 37.63
N GLY A 255 -7.91 11.86 38.32
CA GLY A 255 -8.13 11.19 39.59
C GLY A 255 -8.56 9.76 39.34
N LEU A 256 -7.96 8.81 40.05
CA LEU A 256 -8.37 7.41 40.02
C LEU A 256 -9.23 7.14 41.26
N GLU A 257 -10.50 6.82 41.05
CA GLU A 257 -11.39 6.36 42.10
C GLU A 257 -11.56 4.84 41.97
N ILE A 258 -11.03 4.09 42.94
CA ILE A 258 -11.08 2.64 42.94
C ILE A 258 -12.45 2.21 43.49
N THR A 259 -13.32 1.72 42.60
CA THR A 259 -14.61 1.15 43.00
C THR A 259 -14.55 -0.38 42.92
N ARG A 260 -15.51 -1.08 43.57
CA ARG A 260 -15.61 -2.56 43.51
C ARG A 260 -15.74 -3.13 42.10
N GLY A 261 -16.11 -2.32 41.10
CA GLY A 261 -16.19 -2.71 39.68
C GLY A 261 -14.94 -2.36 38.85
N GLY A 262 -13.85 -1.93 39.48
CA GLY A 262 -12.62 -1.49 38.81
C GLY A 262 -12.33 0.01 38.98
N PRO A 263 -11.12 0.46 38.61
CA PRO A 263 -10.74 1.86 38.67
C PRO A 263 -11.52 2.67 37.64
N LYS A 264 -12.28 3.68 38.09
CA LYS A 264 -12.88 4.70 37.22
C LYS A 264 -12.02 5.95 37.28
N GLY A 265 -11.49 6.37 36.13
CA GLY A 265 -10.78 7.64 35.99
C GLY A 265 -11.78 8.79 35.90
N ARG A 266 -11.64 9.81 36.75
CA ARG A 266 -12.37 11.08 36.65
C ARG A 266 -11.36 12.18 36.38
N GLU A 267 -11.51 12.91 35.28
CA GLU A 267 -10.66 14.07 34.99
C GLU A 267 -10.88 15.14 36.07
N LEU A 268 -9.84 15.45 36.85
CA LEU A 268 -9.89 16.39 37.98
C LEU A 268 -9.57 17.82 37.52
N GLY A 269 -9.01 18.00 36.33
CA GLY A 269 -8.73 19.29 35.71
C GLY A 269 -7.72 19.19 34.57
N SER A 270 -7.85 20.09 33.60
CA SER A 270 -6.91 20.27 32.49
C SER A 270 -6.36 21.68 32.56
N ARG A 271 -5.03 21.83 32.53
CA ARG A 271 -4.36 23.12 32.37
C ARG A 271 -3.62 23.11 31.04
N SER A 272 -4.03 23.98 30.13
CA SER A 272 -3.31 24.24 28.89
C SER A 272 -2.46 25.50 29.04
N ALA A 273 -1.22 25.44 28.56
CA ALA A 273 -0.36 26.60 28.39
C ALA A 273 0.14 26.61 26.94
N VAL A 274 -0.02 27.73 26.26
CA VAL A 274 0.54 27.94 24.92
C VAL A 274 2.04 28.21 25.10
N LEU A 275 2.87 27.46 24.39
CA LEU A 275 4.31 27.70 24.35
C LEU A 275 4.54 29.02 23.62
N THR A 276 5.02 30.02 24.38
CA THR A 276 5.38 31.35 23.87
C THR A 276 6.90 31.55 23.84
N ASP A 277 7.67 30.58 24.34
CA ASP A 277 9.13 30.63 24.35
C ASP A 277 9.72 30.46 22.95
N SER A 278 10.85 31.12 22.72
CA SER A 278 11.60 31.01 21.46
C SER A 278 12.20 29.61 21.31
N TYR A 279 11.82 28.89 20.27
CA TYR A 279 12.42 27.63 19.86
C TYR A 279 13.18 27.79 18.52
N PRO A 280 14.18 26.95 18.23
CA PRO A 280 14.89 27.00 16.97
C PRO A 280 13.92 26.75 15.81
N LEU A 281 13.86 27.70 14.88
CA LEU A 281 13.02 27.58 13.70
C LEU A 281 13.75 26.73 12.64
N PRO A 282 13.04 25.79 11.99
CA PRO A 282 13.60 25.04 10.87
C PRO A 282 13.80 25.94 9.64
N ASP A 283 14.71 25.55 8.75
CA ASP A 283 14.87 26.20 7.44
C ASP A 283 13.70 25.80 6.52
N ILE A 284 12.63 26.59 6.58
CA ILE A 284 11.42 26.39 5.77
C ILE A 284 11.71 26.39 4.27
N ILE A 285 12.65 27.21 3.79
CA ILE A 285 12.91 27.32 2.36
C ILE A 285 13.57 26.04 1.84
N SER A 286 14.56 25.53 2.57
CA SER A 286 15.26 24.31 2.18
C SER A 286 14.34 23.09 2.26
N GLN A 287 13.50 22.97 3.29
CA GLN A 287 12.54 21.86 3.40
C GLN A 287 11.50 21.90 2.27
N LEU A 288 10.92 23.06 1.98
CA LEU A 288 9.97 23.19 0.88
C LEU A 288 10.64 22.94 -0.48
N GLN A 289 11.89 23.35 -0.65
CA GLN A 289 12.65 23.09 -1.87
C GLN A 289 12.95 21.60 -2.08
N GLU A 290 13.33 20.88 -1.03
CA GLU A 290 13.57 19.43 -1.09
C GLU A 290 12.29 18.66 -1.43
N SER A 291 11.15 19.03 -0.85
CA SER A 291 9.88 18.35 -1.13
C SER A 291 9.30 18.70 -2.50
N THR A 292 9.33 19.97 -2.90
CA THR A 292 8.60 20.46 -4.09
C THR A 292 9.48 20.65 -5.33
N SER A 293 10.80 20.60 -5.18
CA SER A 293 11.78 20.94 -6.24
C SER A 293 11.62 22.34 -6.87
N LEU A 294 10.82 23.23 -6.25
CA LEU A 294 10.65 24.60 -6.72
C LEU A 294 11.88 25.46 -6.41
N THR A 295 12.09 26.51 -7.23
CA THR A 295 13.16 27.48 -6.94
C THR A 295 12.88 28.24 -5.66
N ARG A 296 13.94 28.59 -4.92
CA ARG A 296 13.85 29.40 -3.69
C ARG A 296 13.04 30.67 -3.89
N LYS A 297 13.20 31.34 -5.04
CA LYS A 297 12.46 32.57 -5.37
C LYS A 297 10.94 32.31 -5.43
N THR A 298 10.52 31.27 -6.14
CA THR A 298 9.09 30.90 -6.22
C THR A 298 8.51 30.57 -4.85
N ILE A 299 9.24 29.81 -4.02
CA ILE A 299 8.80 29.49 -2.66
C ILE A 299 8.64 30.76 -1.82
N ILE A 300 9.60 31.68 -1.89
CA ILE A 300 9.53 32.96 -1.17
C ILE A 300 8.32 33.77 -1.63
N ASP A 301 8.08 33.87 -2.94
CA ASP A 301 6.93 34.61 -3.49
C ASP A 301 5.60 34.01 -3.03
N ILE A 302 5.49 32.66 -2.96
CA ILE A 302 4.31 31.97 -2.42
C ILE A 302 4.12 32.27 -0.93
N LEU A 303 5.20 32.14 -0.13
CA LEU A 303 5.13 32.36 1.32
C LEU A 303 4.76 33.80 1.67
N ILE A 304 5.37 34.78 1.00
CA ILE A 304 5.07 36.21 1.20
C ILE A 304 3.65 36.51 0.70
N GLY A 305 3.29 36.05 -0.50
CA GLY A 305 1.98 36.26 -1.10
C GLY A 305 0.83 35.65 -0.29
N SER A 306 1.09 34.55 0.43
CA SER A 306 0.08 33.92 1.30
C SER A 306 -0.40 34.84 2.42
N GLY A 307 0.45 35.74 2.92
CA GLY A 307 0.17 36.55 4.11
C GLY A 307 0.11 35.76 5.43
N ARG A 308 0.42 34.45 5.40
CA ARG A 308 0.26 33.53 6.53
C ARG A 308 1.56 33.13 7.22
N ILE A 309 2.67 33.81 6.91
CA ILE A 309 3.98 33.51 7.49
C ILE A 309 4.02 33.64 9.03
N GLY A 310 3.07 34.38 9.62
CA GLY A 310 2.91 34.43 11.07
C GLY A 310 2.55 33.08 11.71
N ASP A 311 1.84 32.21 10.98
CA ASP A 311 1.45 30.88 11.47
C ASP A 311 2.66 29.95 11.62
N PHE A 312 3.72 30.17 10.82
CA PHE A 312 5.00 29.47 10.94
C PHE A 312 5.64 29.68 12.33
N LEU A 313 5.52 30.88 12.88
CA LEU A 313 6.05 31.22 14.21
C LEU A 313 5.22 30.61 15.35
N ALA A 314 3.98 30.18 15.07
CA ALA A 314 3.11 29.55 16.05
C ALA A 314 3.35 28.04 16.12
N ASN A 315 3.53 27.40 14.97
CA ASN A 315 3.80 25.96 14.85
C ASN A 315 4.49 25.65 13.50
N PRO A 316 5.84 25.62 13.47
CA PRO A 316 6.61 25.47 12.24
C PRO A 316 6.34 24.20 11.48
N ASN A 317 6.27 23.05 12.18
CA ASN A 317 6.15 21.75 11.54
C ASN A 317 4.80 21.63 10.82
N ASP A 318 3.71 22.01 11.50
CA ASP A 318 2.38 21.96 10.92
C ASP A 318 2.21 22.94 9.76
N PHE A 319 2.85 24.11 9.84
CA PHE A 319 2.85 25.08 8.75
C PHE A 319 3.62 24.56 7.54
N ILE A 320 4.80 23.99 7.75
CA ILE A 320 5.60 23.40 6.65
C ILE A 320 4.84 22.27 6.00
N SER A 321 4.27 21.33 6.77
CA SER A 321 3.50 20.22 6.21
C SER A 321 2.30 20.71 5.40
N MET A 322 1.52 21.65 5.95
CA MET A 322 0.35 22.22 5.25
C MET A 322 0.77 22.92 3.95
N VAL A 323 1.79 23.79 3.99
CA VAL A 323 2.26 24.50 2.79
C VAL A 323 2.81 23.51 1.75
N THR A 324 3.53 22.47 2.18
CA THR A 324 4.04 21.42 1.29
C THR A 324 2.89 20.72 0.57
N GLU A 325 1.90 20.22 1.32
CA GLU A 325 0.73 19.53 0.77
C GLU A 325 -0.03 20.40 -0.25
N ARG A 326 -0.22 21.69 0.06
CA ARG A 326 -0.89 22.64 -0.85
C ARG A 326 -0.08 22.89 -2.12
N ILE A 327 1.22 23.14 -1.99
CA ILE A 327 2.08 23.37 -3.15
C ILE A 327 2.16 22.12 -4.03
N GLU A 328 2.32 20.93 -3.46
CA GLU A 328 2.38 19.67 -4.21
C GLU A 328 1.08 19.39 -4.96
N ALA A 329 -0.09 19.66 -4.35
CA ALA A 329 -1.38 19.50 -5.00
C ALA A 329 -1.55 20.43 -6.21
N GLU A 330 -1.27 21.72 -6.05
CA GLU A 330 -1.38 22.72 -7.13
C GLU A 330 -0.34 22.48 -8.24
N LEU A 331 0.87 22.08 -7.85
CA LEU A 331 1.92 21.71 -8.79
C LEU A 331 1.51 20.50 -9.62
N ALA A 332 1.02 19.43 -8.97
CA ALA A 332 0.55 18.23 -9.66
C ALA A 332 -0.56 18.56 -10.67
N TYR A 333 -1.53 19.39 -10.27
CA TYR A 333 -2.60 19.85 -11.15
C TYR A 333 -2.06 20.61 -12.36
N THR A 334 -1.22 21.62 -12.12
CA THR A 334 -0.67 22.50 -13.17
C THR A 334 0.21 21.73 -14.15
N LEU A 335 1.06 20.83 -13.65
CA LEU A 335 1.93 20.01 -14.48
C LEU A 335 1.12 19.13 -15.44
N ILE A 336 -0.07 18.68 -15.03
CA ILE A 336 -0.91 17.78 -15.84
C ILE A 336 -1.73 18.53 -16.85
N GLU A 337 -2.26 19.71 -16.55
CA GLU A 337 -2.91 20.51 -17.58
C GLU A 337 -1.92 20.81 -18.71
N GLY A 338 -0.69 21.18 -18.35
CA GLY A 338 0.38 21.55 -19.27
C GLY A 338 1.17 20.43 -19.93
N ILE A 339 0.94 19.16 -19.58
CA ILE A 339 1.72 18.04 -20.13
C ILE A 339 1.28 17.68 -21.55
N GLN A 340 2.28 17.49 -22.41
CA GLN A 340 2.17 16.96 -23.75
C GLN A 340 3.17 15.81 -23.91
N TYR A 341 2.69 14.67 -24.39
CA TYR A 341 3.52 13.50 -24.69
C TYR A 341 3.83 13.44 -26.18
N GLU A 342 5.07 13.09 -26.49
CA GLU A 342 5.52 12.83 -27.86
C GLU A 342 6.15 11.43 -27.93
N PRO A 343 5.72 10.57 -28.86
CA PRO A 343 6.38 9.31 -29.12
C PRO A 343 7.83 9.52 -29.53
N ILE A 344 8.73 8.79 -28.89
CA ILE A 344 10.13 8.68 -29.28
C ILE A 344 10.41 7.23 -29.68
N GLY A 345 11.28 7.03 -30.66
CA GLY A 345 11.62 5.67 -31.10
C GLY A 345 12.15 4.80 -29.95
N GLY A 346 11.78 3.52 -29.98
CA GLY A 346 12.18 2.50 -29.01
C GLY A 346 11.07 2.13 -28.03
N SER A 347 11.40 1.22 -27.11
CA SER A 347 10.47 0.68 -26.12
C SER A 347 10.89 1.06 -24.69
N ILE A 348 9.90 1.28 -23.81
CA ILE A 348 10.16 1.41 -22.36
C ILE A 348 10.51 0.07 -21.71
N TYR A 349 10.08 -1.04 -22.30
CA TYR A 349 10.28 -2.38 -21.76
C TYR A 349 10.22 -3.41 -22.88
N GLU A 350 11.33 -4.05 -23.21
CA GLU A 350 11.43 -4.92 -24.39
C GLU A 350 10.79 -6.30 -24.15
N LEU A 351 10.34 -6.94 -25.22
CA LEU A 351 9.78 -8.30 -25.17
C LEU A 351 10.77 -9.31 -24.56
N ARG A 352 12.07 -9.13 -24.82
CA ARG A 352 13.14 -9.97 -24.23
C ARG A 352 13.21 -9.81 -22.71
N GLU A 353 13.03 -8.60 -22.21
CA GLU A 353 13.03 -8.31 -20.77
C GLU A 353 11.81 -8.94 -20.10
N LEU A 354 10.62 -8.82 -20.73
CA LEU A 354 9.40 -9.48 -20.27
C LEU A 354 9.58 -11.00 -20.18
N GLN A 355 10.17 -11.63 -21.20
CA GLN A 355 10.41 -13.07 -21.20
C GLN A 355 11.43 -13.49 -20.13
N ALA A 356 12.51 -12.72 -19.95
CA ALA A 356 13.51 -12.98 -18.93
C ALA A 356 12.91 -12.91 -17.52
N ASP A 357 12.14 -11.85 -17.24
CA ASP A 357 11.47 -11.66 -15.96
C ASP A 357 10.45 -12.77 -15.68
N GLY A 358 9.68 -13.16 -16.71
CA GLY A 358 8.75 -14.27 -16.62
C GLY A 358 9.39 -15.62 -16.32
N LEU A 359 10.65 -15.83 -16.73
CA LEU A 359 11.43 -17.03 -16.43
C LEU A 359 12.12 -16.96 -15.05
N GLU A 360 12.51 -15.77 -14.61
CA GLU A 360 13.10 -15.51 -13.30
C GLU A 360 12.07 -15.57 -12.16
N GLU A 361 10.80 -15.26 -12.44
CA GLU A 361 9.73 -15.33 -11.45
C GLU A 361 9.66 -16.72 -10.77
N LYS A 362 9.88 -16.71 -9.46
CA LYS A 362 10.02 -17.91 -8.63
C LYS A 362 8.67 -18.46 -8.21
N ASP A 363 8.68 -19.74 -7.83
CA ASP A 363 7.62 -20.48 -7.15
C ASP A 363 6.71 -19.61 -6.26
N ARG A 364 5.48 -19.35 -6.72
CA ARG A 364 4.43 -18.59 -5.99
C ARG A 364 3.50 -19.54 -5.23
N PHE A 365 2.78 -19.02 -4.25
CA PHE A 365 1.79 -19.80 -3.51
C PHE A 365 0.48 -19.95 -4.29
N ILE A 366 -0.15 -21.11 -4.20
CA ILE A 366 -1.40 -21.41 -4.93
C ILE A 366 -2.54 -20.42 -4.66
N ASP A 367 -2.62 -19.80 -3.48
CA ASP A 367 -3.67 -18.82 -3.15
C ASP A 367 -3.49 -17.48 -3.87
N GLN A 368 -2.26 -17.14 -4.24
CA GLN A 368 -1.92 -15.97 -5.07
C GLN A 368 -1.98 -16.29 -6.56
N LEU A 369 -2.44 -17.49 -6.92
CA LEU A 369 -2.51 -17.92 -8.31
C LEU A 369 -3.97 -18.16 -8.69
N TYR A 370 -4.30 -17.74 -9.90
CA TYR A 370 -5.49 -18.19 -10.61
C TYR A 370 -5.07 -19.07 -11.77
N LYS A 371 -5.57 -20.32 -11.78
CA LYS A 371 -5.31 -21.24 -12.89
C LYS A 371 -6.21 -20.87 -14.05
N VAL A 372 -5.60 -20.52 -15.17
CA VAL A 372 -6.31 -20.09 -16.36
C VAL A 372 -6.94 -21.30 -17.05
N THR A 373 -8.16 -21.14 -17.51
CA THR A 373 -8.91 -22.13 -18.27
C THR A 373 -8.53 -22.05 -19.74
N ASN A 374 -8.49 -20.84 -20.30
CA ASN A 374 -8.17 -20.55 -21.69
C ASN A 374 -6.73 -20.05 -21.81
N LYS A 375 -5.79 -20.98 -21.93
CA LYS A 375 -4.34 -20.69 -21.88
C LYS A 375 -3.88 -19.83 -23.05
N GLU A 376 -4.57 -19.89 -24.17
CA GLU A 376 -4.31 -19.11 -25.36
C GLU A 376 -4.56 -17.60 -25.18
N LYS A 377 -5.33 -17.20 -24.16
CA LYS A 377 -5.66 -15.80 -23.90
C LYS A 377 -4.64 -15.06 -23.03
N THR A 378 -3.59 -15.73 -22.54
CA THR A 378 -2.66 -15.10 -21.60
C THR A 378 -1.27 -15.74 -21.62
N ASP A 379 -0.30 -15.02 -21.08
CA ASP A 379 1.13 -15.30 -21.17
C ASP A 379 1.61 -16.43 -20.24
N PHE A 380 0.80 -16.84 -19.26
CA PHE A 380 1.10 -17.93 -18.33
C PHE A 380 -0.08 -18.88 -18.07
N ASP A 381 0.21 -20.11 -17.65
CA ASP A 381 -0.82 -21.06 -17.19
C ASP A 381 -1.48 -20.69 -15.85
N TYR A 382 -0.86 -19.78 -15.10
CA TYR A 382 -1.42 -19.16 -13.91
C TYR A 382 -1.20 -17.65 -13.93
N VAL A 383 -2.16 -16.87 -13.45
CA VAL A 383 -2.02 -15.41 -13.24
C VAL A 383 -1.75 -15.14 -11.76
N VAL A 384 -0.82 -14.23 -11.47
CA VAL A 384 -0.46 -13.83 -10.09
C VAL A 384 -1.39 -12.74 -9.61
N LEU A 385 -1.96 -12.92 -8.43
CA LEU A 385 -3.00 -12.07 -7.87
C LEU A 385 -2.61 -11.60 -6.47
N ASP A 386 -2.80 -10.31 -6.23
CA ASP A 386 -2.50 -9.62 -4.96
C ASP A 386 -3.76 -9.30 -4.15
N SER A 387 -4.95 -9.48 -4.74
CA SER A 387 -6.24 -9.35 -4.03
C SER A 387 -7.34 -10.26 -4.56
N ALA A 388 -8.41 -10.42 -3.77
CA ALA A 388 -9.61 -11.14 -4.17
C ALA A 388 -10.34 -10.47 -5.35
N VAL A 389 -10.26 -9.14 -5.45
CA VAL A 389 -10.81 -8.39 -6.58
C VAL A 389 -10.12 -8.78 -7.89
N GLU A 390 -8.79 -8.70 -7.95
CA GLU A 390 -7.99 -9.23 -9.07
C GLU A 390 -8.36 -10.67 -9.43
N ARG A 391 -8.69 -11.54 -8.46
CA ARG A 391 -9.14 -12.91 -8.74
C ARG A 391 -10.43 -12.92 -9.53
N GLN A 392 -11.42 -12.13 -9.14
CA GLN A 392 -12.70 -12.06 -9.83
C GLN A 392 -12.52 -11.42 -11.22
N PHE A 393 -11.69 -10.40 -11.33
CA PHE A 393 -11.37 -9.75 -12.60
C PHE A 393 -10.68 -10.70 -13.58
N ALA A 394 -9.67 -11.45 -13.13
CA ALA A 394 -9.01 -12.47 -13.94
C ALA A 394 -9.98 -13.58 -14.39
N GLN A 395 -10.92 -13.99 -13.54
CA GLN A 395 -11.98 -14.96 -13.90
C GLN A 395 -12.93 -14.41 -14.96
N LEU A 396 -13.30 -13.13 -14.87
CA LEU A 396 -14.12 -12.48 -15.88
C LEU A 396 -13.39 -12.45 -17.23
N LEU A 397 -12.13 -12.01 -17.26
CA LEU A 397 -11.34 -11.92 -18.50
C LEU A 397 -11.11 -13.29 -19.14
N ASP A 398 -10.85 -14.32 -18.33
CA ASP A 398 -10.69 -15.69 -18.83
C ASP A 398 -11.99 -16.22 -19.47
N SER A 399 -13.14 -15.97 -18.83
CA SER A 399 -14.44 -16.51 -19.26
C SER A 399 -15.10 -15.77 -20.43
N ARG A 400 -14.82 -14.48 -20.62
CA ARG A 400 -15.43 -13.64 -21.67
C ARG A 400 -14.93 -13.99 -23.07
N GLU A 401 -15.84 -14.19 -24.02
CA GLU A 401 -15.52 -14.51 -25.42
C GLU A 401 -15.01 -13.30 -26.22
N ASP A 402 -15.44 -12.10 -25.84
CA ASP A 402 -15.00 -10.83 -26.43
C ASP A 402 -13.58 -10.42 -26.00
N ILE A 403 -12.95 -11.16 -25.08
CA ILE A 403 -11.55 -10.96 -24.69
C ILE A 403 -10.67 -11.93 -25.48
N LYS A 404 -9.80 -11.35 -26.33
CA LYS A 404 -8.84 -12.10 -27.15
C LYS A 404 -7.55 -12.40 -26.37
N LEU A 405 -7.04 -11.41 -25.63
CA LEU A 405 -5.81 -11.52 -24.85
C LEU A 405 -5.92 -10.68 -23.57
N PHE A 406 -5.37 -11.15 -22.47
CA PHE A 406 -5.15 -10.36 -21.27
C PHE A 406 -3.86 -10.76 -20.56
N MET A 407 -3.20 -9.79 -19.94
CA MET A 407 -2.03 -10.05 -19.09
C MET A 407 -1.96 -9.05 -17.93
N LYS A 408 -1.38 -9.51 -16.83
CA LYS A 408 -0.98 -8.62 -15.72
C LYS A 408 0.39 -8.04 -16.04
N LEU A 409 0.51 -6.72 -15.95
CA LEU A 409 1.76 -6.03 -16.26
C LEU A 409 2.76 -6.19 -15.10
N PRO A 410 4.05 -6.41 -15.38
CA PRO A 410 5.06 -6.55 -14.34
C PRO A 410 5.41 -5.21 -13.68
N ASP A 411 5.86 -5.24 -12.42
CA ASP A 411 6.24 -4.05 -11.63
C ASP A 411 7.33 -3.15 -12.25
N LYS A 412 8.08 -3.70 -13.22
CA LYS A 412 9.12 -2.98 -13.96
C LYS A 412 8.56 -2.17 -15.13
N PHE A 413 7.36 -2.49 -15.62
CA PHE A 413 6.69 -1.68 -16.62
C PHE A 413 6.28 -0.35 -15.98
N ARG A 414 6.90 0.75 -16.40
CA ARG A 414 6.69 2.08 -15.81
C ARG A 414 6.57 3.15 -16.88
N VAL A 415 5.45 3.85 -16.83
CA VAL A 415 5.20 5.05 -17.62
C VAL A 415 5.72 6.26 -16.84
N PRO A 416 6.65 7.04 -17.42
CA PRO A 416 7.18 8.22 -16.76
C PRO A 416 6.12 9.33 -16.75
N THR A 417 5.89 9.90 -15.57
CA THR A 417 5.01 11.07 -15.41
C THR A 417 5.73 12.19 -14.64
N PRO A 418 5.29 13.46 -14.74
CA PRO A 418 5.90 14.58 -14.01
C PRO A 418 5.78 14.45 -12.48
N VAL A 419 4.84 13.64 -12.00
CA VAL A 419 4.55 13.43 -10.57
C VAL A 419 5.01 12.03 -10.10
N GLY A 420 5.97 11.44 -10.84
CA GLY A 420 6.57 10.14 -10.57
C GLY A 420 5.96 9.00 -11.37
N ASP A 421 6.68 7.88 -11.43
CA ASP A 421 6.29 6.77 -12.31
C ASP A 421 4.91 6.20 -11.99
N TYR A 422 4.26 5.75 -13.05
CA TYR A 422 2.96 5.11 -13.07
C TYR A 422 3.07 3.69 -13.64
N ASN A 423 2.43 2.72 -12.98
CA ASN A 423 2.32 1.35 -13.48
C ASN A 423 0.82 1.00 -13.59
N PRO A 424 0.29 0.70 -14.78
CA PRO A 424 -1.01 0.05 -14.94
C PRO A 424 -0.96 -1.42 -14.53
N ASP A 425 -2.07 -1.98 -14.09
CA ASP A 425 -2.11 -3.34 -13.55
C ASP A 425 -2.32 -4.38 -14.66
N TRP A 426 -3.15 -4.06 -15.66
CA TRP A 426 -3.58 -5.01 -16.68
C TRP A 426 -3.50 -4.41 -18.09
N ALA A 427 -3.22 -5.28 -19.07
CA ALA A 427 -3.33 -4.99 -20.49
C ALA A 427 -4.25 -6.02 -21.15
N ILE A 428 -5.21 -5.56 -21.95
CA ILE A 428 -6.34 -6.35 -22.44
C ILE A 428 -6.57 -6.02 -23.92
N ILE A 429 -6.75 -7.05 -24.75
CA ILE A 429 -7.26 -6.92 -26.11
C ILE A 429 -8.69 -7.44 -26.13
N LYS A 430 -9.63 -6.54 -26.41
CA LYS A 430 -11.05 -6.83 -26.56
C LYS A 430 -11.46 -6.71 -28.02
N VAL A 431 -12.39 -7.55 -28.47
CA VAL A 431 -12.97 -7.51 -29.80
C VAL A 431 -14.39 -6.95 -29.68
N GLU A 432 -14.63 -5.76 -30.24
CA GLU A 432 -15.96 -5.12 -30.31
C GLU A 432 -16.32 -4.94 -31.79
N ASP A 433 -17.48 -5.46 -32.21
CA ASP A 433 -17.95 -5.41 -33.61
C ASP A 433 -16.92 -5.90 -34.66
N GLY A 434 -16.04 -6.82 -34.27
CA GLY A 434 -14.97 -7.34 -35.12
C GLY A 434 -13.72 -6.47 -35.20
N VAL A 435 -13.65 -5.38 -34.43
CA VAL A 435 -12.48 -4.50 -34.28
C VAL A 435 -11.76 -4.82 -32.98
N GLU A 436 -10.43 -4.94 -33.05
CA GLU A 436 -9.59 -5.15 -31.87
C GLU A 436 -9.29 -3.80 -31.21
N HIS A 437 -9.72 -3.68 -29.95
CA HIS A 437 -9.46 -2.56 -29.08
C HIS A 437 -8.47 -2.98 -28.00
N LEU A 438 -7.39 -2.22 -27.89
CA LEU A 438 -6.45 -2.36 -26.80
C LEU A 438 -6.91 -1.49 -25.63
N TYR A 439 -7.07 -2.12 -24.48
CA TYR A 439 -7.36 -1.47 -23.22
C TYR A 439 -6.23 -1.68 -22.23
N LEU A 440 -5.70 -0.58 -21.70
CA LEU A 440 -4.86 -0.61 -20.51
C LEU A 440 -5.70 -0.24 -19.30
N VAL A 441 -5.69 -1.10 -18.30
CA VAL A 441 -6.58 -1.03 -17.15
C VAL A 441 -5.80 -0.87 -15.86
N ARG A 442 -6.21 0.13 -15.08
CA ARG A 442 -5.86 0.26 -13.67
C ARG A 442 -7.00 -0.29 -12.84
N GLU A 443 -6.70 -1.21 -11.93
CA GLU A 443 -7.67 -1.71 -10.97
C GLU A 443 -7.68 -0.77 -9.76
N THR A 444 -8.77 -0.03 -9.59
CA THR A 444 -8.97 0.78 -8.39
C THR A 444 -9.97 0.09 -7.48
N LYS A 445 -9.56 -0.24 -6.24
CA LYS A 445 -10.35 -1.05 -5.31
C LYS A 445 -11.66 -0.37 -4.82
N SER A 446 -11.73 0.97 -4.82
CA SER A 446 -12.76 1.71 -4.04
C SER A 446 -13.92 2.29 -4.81
N SER A 447 -13.68 2.83 -6.00
CA SER A 447 -14.67 3.44 -6.89
C SER A 447 -13.93 4.13 -8.03
N GLN A 448 -14.65 4.42 -9.12
CA GLN A 448 -14.17 5.31 -10.17
C GLN A 448 -14.10 6.79 -9.76
N ASP A 449 -14.57 7.16 -8.55
CA ASP A 449 -14.70 8.55 -8.12
C ASP A 449 -13.32 9.21 -7.88
N PRO A 450 -12.96 10.24 -8.67
CA PRO A 450 -11.72 10.98 -8.48
C PRO A 450 -11.63 11.68 -7.11
N HIS A 451 -12.75 12.04 -6.49
CA HIS A 451 -12.75 12.76 -5.21
C HIS A 451 -12.32 11.89 -4.02
N LYS A 452 -12.41 10.57 -4.15
CA LYS A 452 -11.96 9.61 -3.11
C LYS A 452 -10.50 9.22 -3.23
N ARG A 453 -9.81 9.64 -4.30
CA ARG A 453 -8.40 9.31 -4.58
C ARG A 453 -7.48 10.46 -4.22
N ARG A 454 -6.22 10.14 -3.91
CA ARG A 454 -5.20 11.17 -3.63
C ARG A 454 -4.99 12.07 -4.86
N PRO A 455 -4.77 13.39 -4.71
CA PRO A 455 -4.50 14.29 -5.83
C PRO A 455 -3.33 13.81 -6.70
N SER A 456 -2.25 13.32 -6.08
CA SER A 456 -1.07 12.77 -6.77
C SER A 456 -1.37 11.48 -7.53
N GLU A 457 -2.35 10.68 -7.09
CA GLU A 457 -2.77 9.47 -7.79
C GLU A 457 -3.64 9.79 -9.00
N ASN A 458 -4.64 10.66 -8.82
CA ASN A 458 -5.42 11.20 -9.95
C ASN A 458 -4.52 11.84 -10.99
N ALA A 459 -3.47 12.51 -10.52
CA ALA A 459 -2.49 13.14 -11.35
C ALA A 459 -1.76 12.11 -12.25
N LYS A 460 -1.27 11.02 -11.67
CA LYS A 460 -0.63 9.94 -12.44
C LYS A 460 -1.58 9.28 -13.44
N ILE A 461 -2.84 9.07 -13.06
CA ILE A 461 -3.87 8.48 -13.94
C ILE A 461 -4.10 9.38 -15.16
N LYS A 462 -4.32 10.69 -14.97
CA LYS A 462 -4.50 11.64 -16.07
C LYS A 462 -3.25 11.76 -16.96
N ALA A 463 -2.06 11.67 -16.38
CA ALA A 463 -0.82 11.64 -17.16
C ALA A 463 -0.74 10.36 -18.01
N ALA A 464 -1.10 9.20 -17.44
CA ALA A 464 -1.17 7.94 -18.18
C ALA A 464 -2.19 7.98 -19.32
N GLU A 465 -3.39 8.54 -19.09
CA GLU A 465 -4.40 8.79 -20.14
C GLU A 465 -3.81 9.57 -21.32
N LYS A 466 -3.10 10.67 -21.04
CA LYS A 466 -2.45 11.49 -22.07
C LYS A 466 -1.30 10.76 -22.77
N HIS A 467 -0.53 9.96 -22.04
CA HIS A 467 0.55 9.15 -22.60
C HIS A 467 0.00 8.12 -23.59
N PHE A 468 -1.00 7.33 -23.18
CA PHE A 468 -1.59 6.29 -24.02
C PHE A 468 -2.36 6.88 -25.21
N ALA A 469 -3.04 8.01 -25.03
CA ALA A 469 -3.64 8.75 -26.14
C ALA A 469 -2.59 9.22 -27.17
N ALA A 470 -1.40 9.64 -26.74
CA ALA A 470 -0.33 10.07 -27.65
C ALA A 470 0.25 8.92 -28.49
N ILE A 471 0.17 7.68 -28.00
CA ILE A 471 0.56 6.47 -28.75
C ILE A 471 -0.63 5.75 -29.40
N GLY A 472 -1.82 6.35 -29.36
CA GLY A 472 -3.02 5.86 -30.06
C GLY A 472 -3.73 4.68 -29.38
N LEU A 473 -3.62 4.55 -28.06
CA LEU A 473 -4.19 3.45 -27.28
C LEU A 473 -5.28 3.95 -26.32
N ASP A 474 -6.34 3.17 -26.18
CA ASP A 474 -7.42 3.45 -25.24
C ASP A 474 -7.01 3.02 -23.82
N TYR A 475 -7.01 3.98 -22.89
CA TYR A 475 -6.76 3.73 -21.48
C TYR A 475 -8.04 3.94 -20.68
N LYS A 476 -8.40 2.95 -19.85
CA LYS A 476 -9.61 2.98 -19.02
C LYS A 476 -9.30 2.58 -17.59
N VAL A 477 -9.89 3.28 -16.63
CA VAL A 477 -9.82 2.88 -15.21
C VAL A 477 -11.02 2.00 -14.89
N SER A 478 -10.78 0.80 -14.39
CA SER A 478 -11.84 -0.17 -14.06
C SER A 478 -11.96 -0.34 -12.55
N ALA A 479 -13.20 -0.47 -12.06
CA ALA A 479 -13.51 -0.72 -10.67
C ALA A 479 -14.41 -1.96 -10.53
N PRO A 480 -14.43 -2.64 -9.37
CA PRO A 480 -15.14 -3.91 -9.18
C PRO A 480 -16.66 -3.82 -9.41
N SER A 481 -17.23 -2.62 -9.21
CA SER A 481 -18.66 -2.35 -9.37
C SER A 481 -19.08 -2.12 -10.83
N GLN A 482 -18.16 -1.74 -11.71
CA GLN A 482 -18.38 -1.47 -13.14
C GLN A 482 -17.10 -1.83 -13.91
N TRP A 483 -17.01 -3.10 -14.31
CA TRP A 483 -15.99 -3.54 -15.25
C TRP A 483 -16.37 -3.10 -16.66
N GLU A 484 -16.17 -1.82 -16.98
CA GLU A 484 -16.32 -1.25 -18.33
C GLU A 484 -15.16 -1.65 -19.25
N VAL A 485 -14.77 -2.92 -19.19
CA VAL A 485 -13.86 -3.54 -20.16
C VAL A 485 -14.66 -3.99 -21.35
#